data_AF-A0A0R3N5P3-F1
#
_entry.id   AF-A0A0R3N5P3-F1
#
_cell.length_a   1.000
_cell.length_b   1.000
_cell.length_c   1.000
_cell.angle_alpha   90.00
_cell.angle_beta   90.00
_cell.angle_gamma   90.00
#
_symmetry.space_group_name_H-M   'P 1'
#
loop_
_entity.id
_entity.type
_entity.pdbx_description
1 polymer ?
#
loop_
_entity_poly.entity_id
_entity_poly.type
_entity_poly.pdbx_seq_one_letter_code
_entity_poly.pdbx_strand_id
1 'polypeptide(L)'
;MLSNGSVVPVQVSVVGTAGNDTLTGTAGADAIQGLAGNDTLDTGLGDDTLNGATGSDLLKGGGGNDTYVFARGDGADTVYDDYRTTTTTTTWVTSGYYTQQYVSDGYYSSDGYGNSYWVDTSYYQTVWVDTSHYVSNTVENRYDGGADVLSFGSGVSASDLLISLSGNDLIIGVKDPANPNATLAQLTDKITLQNWTDPLNRVETLKFADGTTLNIGSLSAFQSGTSGNDTITGTSANSWLSGGLGNDAITGGAGNDVLIGGAGNDTLNGGAGTDVAVFSGNVADYTISYNAATQAFVVTDLRSGSPDGIDTVTGVETFRFANGGFASTNYTSAPIILDLDGNGVDVIQLNASTAQFDVDGLAGRERTAWVSSSDGLLAIDLAADGEAGPNGVIDQTSEIVFTEWAPEASSDMAALRQVFDTNHNGLLDSGDDRWGDFRVWRDANGDGISQLGEVRTLGDMGIVSIGLNPTGSAAMLQDGSIIQGLSSFTRADGSAGLAGDVALAYQGGVNETGHGSALGDSMSGNQFAQLVQAMATHSGYFAGFETVVSQATPNDQMPLGTIATPVH
;
A
#
# COMPACT_ATOMS: atom_id res chain seq x y z
N MET A 1 -27.64 -8.62 2.28
CA MET A 1 -27.50 -9.35 1.00
C MET A 1 -28.53 -8.82 0.00
N LEU A 2 -28.07 -8.41 -1.17
CA LEU A 2 -28.90 -7.98 -2.29
C LEU A 2 -29.40 -9.20 -3.08
N SER A 3 -30.39 -8.98 -3.96
CA SER A 3 -31.01 -10.03 -4.77
C SER A 3 -30.04 -10.74 -5.74
N ASN A 4 -28.88 -10.15 -6.02
CA ASN A 4 -27.81 -10.72 -6.84
C ASN A 4 -26.79 -11.55 -6.03
N GLY A 5 -27.01 -11.75 -4.73
CA GLY A 5 -26.08 -12.47 -3.85
C GLY A 5 -24.92 -11.63 -3.33
N SER A 6 -24.79 -10.36 -3.74
CA SER A 6 -23.80 -9.45 -3.15
C SER A 6 -24.16 -9.14 -1.69
N VAL A 7 -23.19 -9.27 -0.80
CA VAL A 7 -23.31 -8.80 0.58
C VAL A 7 -22.99 -7.31 0.57
N VAL A 8 -23.92 -6.47 1.02
CA VAL A 8 -23.61 -5.09 1.38
C VAL A 8 -23.16 -5.16 2.84
N PRO A 9 -21.90 -4.85 3.16
CA PRO A 9 -21.48 -4.76 4.55
C PRO A 9 -22.35 -3.70 5.24
N VAL A 10 -23.00 -4.08 6.34
CA VAL A 10 -23.71 -3.12 7.18
C VAL A 10 -22.67 -2.60 8.16
N GLN A 11 -22.12 -1.43 7.89
CA GLN A 11 -21.29 -0.74 8.86
C GLN A 11 -22.18 -0.07 9.90
N VAL A 12 -21.89 -0.29 11.18
CA VAL A 12 -22.54 0.46 12.26
C VAL A 12 -21.82 1.79 12.40
N SER A 13 -22.57 2.90 12.36
CA SER A 13 -22.01 4.22 12.58
C SER A 13 -22.28 4.71 13.99
N VAL A 14 -21.23 5.08 14.70
CA VAL A 14 -21.28 5.66 16.06
C VAL A 14 -20.66 7.04 16.00
N VAL A 15 -21.36 8.05 16.51
CA VAL A 15 -20.87 9.43 16.53
C VAL A 15 -20.99 9.97 17.94
N GLY A 16 -19.89 10.54 18.44
CA GLY A 16 -19.79 11.21 19.72
C GLY A 16 -20.42 12.60 19.71
N THR A 17 -19.91 13.44 20.60
CA THR A 17 -20.33 14.81 20.87
C THR A 17 -19.13 15.74 20.79
N ALA A 18 -19.29 17.01 21.15
CA ALA A 18 -18.15 17.95 21.23
C ALA A 18 -17.43 17.92 22.58
N GLY A 19 -17.61 16.85 23.37
CA GLY A 19 -16.92 16.65 24.65
C GLY A 19 -16.22 15.30 24.66
N ASN A 20 -15.55 14.98 25.76
CA ASN A 20 -14.79 13.73 25.88
C ASN A 20 -15.73 12.53 25.98
N ASP A 21 -15.74 11.71 24.94
CA ASP A 21 -16.61 10.55 24.79
C ASP A 21 -15.85 9.22 24.95
N THR A 22 -16.60 8.17 25.28
CA THR A 22 -16.10 6.79 25.22
C THR A 22 -17.06 6.00 24.35
N LEU A 23 -16.58 5.60 23.18
CA LEU A 23 -17.36 5.00 22.11
C LEU A 23 -16.84 3.58 21.88
N THR A 24 -17.75 2.61 21.92
CA THR A 24 -17.44 1.20 21.70
C THR A 24 -18.16 0.69 20.47
N GLY A 25 -17.44 -0.02 19.60
CA GLY A 25 -17.98 -0.71 18.44
C GLY A 25 -18.70 -2.01 18.79
N THR A 26 -19.00 -2.76 17.75
CA THR A 26 -19.58 -4.09 17.77
C THR A 26 -18.50 -5.15 17.59
N ALA A 27 -18.79 -6.24 16.89
CA ALA A 27 -17.79 -7.27 16.56
C ALA A 27 -17.68 -7.47 15.04
N GLY A 28 -18.24 -6.54 14.27
CA GLY A 28 -18.04 -6.45 12.83
C GLY A 28 -17.87 -4.98 12.47
N ALA A 29 -17.57 -4.72 11.20
CA ALA A 29 -17.15 -3.41 10.71
C ALA A 29 -17.98 -2.22 11.26
N ASP A 30 -17.30 -1.30 11.92
CA ASP A 30 -17.85 -0.08 12.50
C ASP A 30 -17.20 1.17 11.87
N ALA A 31 -17.92 2.28 11.92
CA ALA A 31 -17.41 3.61 11.58
C ALA A 31 -17.67 4.54 12.76
N ILE A 32 -16.63 4.83 13.54
CA ILE A 32 -16.74 5.60 14.78
C ILE A 32 -16.06 6.97 14.63
N GLN A 33 -16.79 8.02 15.02
CA GLN A 33 -16.30 9.39 15.02
C GLN A 33 -16.43 10.05 16.40
N GLY A 34 -15.32 10.52 16.97
CA GLY A 34 -15.24 11.23 18.25
C GLY A 34 -15.81 12.65 18.18
N LEU A 35 -15.35 13.41 17.19
CA LEU A 35 -15.62 14.84 16.91
C LEU A 35 -14.68 15.79 17.62
N ALA A 36 -15.08 16.40 18.73
CA ALA A 36 -14.23 17.35 19.43
C ALA A 36 -14.16 16.94 20.89
N GLY A 37 -12.97 17.01 21.49
CA GLY A 37 -12.77 16.51 22.84
C GLY A 37 -11.64 15.50 22.84
N ASN A 38 -11.35 14.95 24.02
CA ASN A 38 -10.38 13.87 24.14
C ASN A 38 -11.15 12.57 24.30
N ASP A 39 -11.30 11.85 23.20
CA ASP A 39 -12.18 10.71 23.06
C ASP A 39 -11.44 9.38 23.22
N THR A 40 -12.18 8.34 23.55
CA THR A 40 -11.69 6.95 23.52
C THR A 40 -12.59 6.11 22.64
N LEU A 41 -12.05 5.64 21.52
CA LEU A 41 -12.73 4.80 20.55
C LEU A 41 -12.16 3.38 20.64
N ASP A 42 -13.04 2.39 20.79
CA ASP A 42 -12.68 0.97 20.98
C ASP A 42 -13.61 0.12 20.08
N THR A 43 -13.17 -0.24 18.88
CA THR A 43 -14.06 -0.81 17.85
C THR A 43 -14.16 -2.33 17.93
N GLY A 44 -13.09 -3.02 18.32
CA GLY A 44 -13.12 -4.40 18.76
C GLY A 44 -12.71 -5.39 17.68
N LEU A 45 -13.67 -6.03 17.02
CA LEU A 45 -13.39 -6.94 15.90
C LEU A 45 -14.06 -6.41 14.63
N GLY A 46 -13.45 -6.66 13.49
CA GLY A 46 -13.97 -6.26 12.18
C GLY A 46 -13.05 -5.26 11.50
N ASP A 47 -13.36 -4.94 10.25
CA ASP A 47 -12.62 -3.92 9.50
C ASP A 47 -13.23 -2.55 9.82
N ASP A 48 -12.64 -1.83 10.76
CA ASP A 48 -13.23 -0.64 11.36
C ASP A 48 -12.65 0.67 10.79
N THR A 49 -13.38 1.77 10.94
CA THR A 49 -12.90 3.11 10.62
C THR A 49 -13.03 4.01 11.84
N LEU A 50 -11.89 4.51 12.33
CA LEU A 50 -11.79 5.31 13.55
C LEU A 50 -11.35 6.73 13.22
N ASN A 51 -12.11 7.73 13.65
CA ASN A 51 -11.77 9.13 13.49
C ASN A 51 -11.99 9.87 14.82
N GLY A 52 -10.90 10.18 15.52
CA GLY A 52 -10.95 11.02 16.73
C GLY A 52 -11.41 12.45 16.43
N ALA A 53 -10.93 12.99 15.30
CA ALA A 53 -11.05 14.38 14.88
C ALA A 53 -10.29 15.31 15.82
N THR A 54 -10.88 16.40 16.34
CA THR A 54 -10.08 17.40 17.06
C THR A 54 -9.94 17.06 18.54
N GLY A 55 -8.70 16.92 19.01
CA GLY A 55 -8.40 16.78 20.42
C GLY A 55 -7.15 15.95 20.69
N SER A 56 -7.25 15.05 21.65
CA SER A 56 -6.17 14.11 21.96
C SER A 56 -6.81 12.78 22.27
N ASP A 57 -6.92 11.96 21.23
CA ASP A 57 -7.80 10.81 21.22
C ASP A 57 -7.03 9.50 21.40
N LEU A 58 -7.71 8.52 21.98
CA LEU A 58 -7.22 7.14 22.06
C LEU A 58 -8.06 6.28 21.13
N LEU A 59 -7.45 5.80 20.05
CA LEU A 59 -8.07 4.99 19.01
C LEU A 59 -7.59 3.55 19.13
N LYS A 60 -8.50 2.60 19.31
CA LYS A 60 -8.18 1.17 19.39
C LYS A 60 -8.98 0.40 18.34
N GLY A 61 -8.30 -0.06 17.30
CA GLY A 61 -8.92 -0.87 16.24
C GLY A 61 -9.25 -2.26 16.74
N GLY A 62 -8.23 -2.98 17.21
CA GLY A 62 -8.40 -4.31 17.78
C GLY A 62 -7.99 -5.34 16.75
N GLY A 63 -8.93 -6.14 16.23
CA GLY A 63 -8.61 -7.14 15.20
C GLY A 63 -9.47 -6.99 13.96
N GLY A 64 -8.87 -7.13 12.79
CA GLY A 64 -9.44 -6.82 11.48
C GLY A 64 -8.56 -5.80 10.76
N ASN A 65 -8.90 -5.44 9.52
CA ASN A 65 -8.14 -4.43 8.77
C ASN A 65 -8.73 -3.04 9.04
N ASP A 66 -8.15 -2.32 9.99
CA ASP A 66 -8.67 -1.07 10.50
C ASP A 66 -8.11 0.15 9.75
N THR A 67 -8.89 1.22 9.74
CA THR A 67 -8.52 2.51 9.15
C THR A 67 -8.61 3.62 10.19
N TYR A 68 -7.47 4.17 10.57
CA TYR A 68 -7.35 5.34 11.44
C TYR A 68 -7.28 6.61 10.58
N VAL A 69 -8.21 7.55 10.78
CA VAL A 69 -8.27 8.79 10.00
C VAL A 69 -7.63 9.93 10.80
N PHE A 70 -6.68 10.64 10.18
CA PHE A 70 -5.98 11.75 10.80
C PHE A 70 -5.80 12.92 9.82
N ALA A 71 -6.08 14.13 10.25
CA ALA A 71 -5.95 15.35 9.47
C ALA A 71 -5.15 16.43 10.20
N ARG A 72 -4.70 17.44 9.44
CA ARG A 72 -4.08 18.63 10.04
C ARG A 72 -5.14 19.38 10.86
N GLY A 73 -4.82 19.73 12.11
CA GLY A 73 -5.72 20.35 13.08
C GLY A 73 -6.38 19.36 14.05
N ASP A 74 -6.20 18.05 13.87
CA ASP A 74 -6.79 17.02 14.74
C ASP A 74 -6.08 16.96 16.10
N GLY A 75 -4.84 17.43 16.20
CA GLY A 75 -4.12 17.45 17.47
C GLY A 75 -3.31 16.18 17.72
N ALA A 76 -3.36 15.65 18.94
CA ALA A 76 -2.36 14.70 19.43
C ALA A 76 -2.98 13.35 19.82
N ASP A 77 -2.98 12.40 18.89
CA ASP A 77 -3.69 11.14 19.02
C ASP A 77 -2.76 9.95 19.31
N THR A 78 -3.35 8.92 19.91
CA THR A 78 -2.69 7.65 20.20
C THR A 78 -3.48 6.50 19.60
N VAL A 79 -2.83 5.72 18.76
CA VAL A 79 -3.37 4.47 18.22
C VAL A 79 -2.81 3.31 19.01
N TYR A 80 -3.69 2.41 19.41
CA TYR A 80 -3.36 1.16 20.06
C TYR A 80 -4.02 0.01 19.30
N ASP A 81 -3.21 -0.61 18.46
CA ASP A 81 -3.62 -1.71 17.61
C ASP A 81 -3.10 -3.01 18.22
N ASP A 82 -3.86 -3.67 19.10
CA ASP A 82 -3.40 -4.92 19.73
C ASP A 82 -4.60 -5.83 19.94
N TYR A 83 -4.61 -6.95 19.24
CA TYR A 83 -5.67 -7.94 19.40
C TYR A 83 -5.31 -8.98 20.46
N ARG A 84 -5.90 -8.84 21.65
CA ARG A 84 -5.77 -9.80 22.74
C ARG A 84 -7.09 -10.49 23.05
N THR A 85 -7.06 -11.82 23.18
CA THR A 85 -8.18 -12.57 23.77
C THR A 85 -7.76 -13.23 25.07
N THR A 86 -8.68 -13.26 26.02
CA THR A 86 -8.48 -13.92 27.31
C THR A 86 -9.26 -15.22 27.35
N THR A 87 -8.57 -16.36 27.45
CA THR A 87 -9.21 -17.66 27.63
C THR A 87 -9.07 -18.11 29.09
N THR A 88 -10.17 -18.10 29.84
CA THR A 88 -10.20 -18.65 31.21
C THR A 88 -10.73 -20.07 31.20
N THR A 89 -9.87 -21.04 31.50
CA THR A 89 -10.27 -22.42 31.73
C THR A 89 -10.47 -22.65 33.23
N THR A 90 -11.66 -23.06 33.63
CA THR A 90 -11.94 -23.43 35.02
C THR A 90 -12.03 -24.94 35.14
N THR A 91 -11.10 -25.54 35.89
CA THR A 91 -11.09 -26.98 36.18
C THR A 91 -11.53 -27.24 37.62
N TRP A 92 -12.37 -28.25 37.77
CA TRP A 92 -12.67 -28.83 39.08
C TRP A 92 -11.49 -29.68 39.52
N VAL A 93 -10.88 -29.33 40.64
CA VAL A 93 -9.80 -30.11 41.24
C VAL A 93 -10.28 -30.68 42.55
N THR A 94 -10.22 -32.01 42.66
CA THR A 94 -10.42 -32.72 43.92
C THR A 94 -9.07 -33.21 44.41
N SER A 95 -8.68 -32.80 45.60
CA SER A 95 -7.54 -33.34 46.32
C SER A 95 -8.03 -33.93 47.63
N GLY A 96 -7.37 -34.97 48.13
CA GLY A 96 -7.71 -35.58 49.42
C GLY A 96 -6.51 -35.66 50.34
N TYR A 97 -6.78 -35.64 51.65
CA TYR A 97 -5.78 -35.91 52.67
C TYR A 97 -6.36 -36.79 53.79
N TYR A 98 -5.49 -37.56 54.44
CA TYR A 98 -5.86 -38.33 55.62
C TYR A 98 -5.84 -37.45 56.87
N THR A 99 -6.89 -37.53 57.70
CA THR A 99 -6.94 -36.93 59.03
C THR A 99 -7.35 -37.95 60.08
N GLN A 100 -6.95 -37.70 61.34
CA GLN A 100 -7.33 -38.53 62.48
C GLN A 100 -8.66 -38.03 63.04
N GLN A 101 -9.68 -38.91 63.05
CA GLN A 101 -10.97 -38.63 63.68
C GLN A 101 -11.07 -39.41 64.98
N TYR A 102 -11.40 -38.73 66.09
CA TYR A 102 -11.67 -39.38 67.36
C TYR A 102 -13.04 -40.03 67.33
N VAL A 103 -13.11 -41.33 67.62
CA VAL A 103 -14.35 -42.08 67.76
C VAL A 103 -14.49 -42.46 69.22
N SER A 104 -15.50 -41.90 69.88
CA SER A 104 -15.83 -42.26 71.25
C SER A 104 -16.54 -43.63 71.27
N ASP A 105 -16.01 -44.57 72.04
CA ASP A 105 -16.60 -45.90 72.19
C ASP A 105 -16.35 -46.42 73.61
N GLY A 106 -17.20 -47.32 74.08
CA GLY A 106 -17.06 -47.92 75.40
C GLY A 106 -18.31 -48.65 75.86
N TYR A 107 -18.16 -49.37 76.97
CA TYR A 107 -19.26 -50.11 77.57
C TYR A 107 -19.10 -50.21 79.09
N TYR A 108 -20.22 -50.41 79.79
CA TYR A 108 -20.20 -50.69 81.22
C TYR A 108 -19.89 -52.17 81.46
N SER A 109 -18.84 -52.45 82.23
CA SER A 109 -18.50 -53.78 82.72
C SER A 109 -18.87 -53.92 84.18
N SER A 110 -19.08 -55.14 84.67
CA SER A 110 -19.25 -55.44 86.09
C SER A 110 -18.12 -56.32 86.60
N ASP A 111 -17.71 -56.15 87.86
CA ASP A 111 -16.67 -56.97 88.52
C ASP A 111 -17.20 -58.31 89.05
N GLY A 112 -18.49 -58.60 88.84
CA GLY A 112 -19.16 -59.78 89.40
C GLY A 112 -19.53 -59.65 90.89
N TYR A 113 -19.22 -58.52 91.55
CA TYR A 113 -19.55 -58.24 92.96
C TYR A 113 -20.59 -57.13 93.13
N GLY A 114 -21.22 -56.70 92.03
CA GLY A 114 -22.32 -55.73 92.03
C GLY A 114 -21.91 -54.28 91.75
N ASN A 115 -20.62 -54.01 91.51
CA ASN A 115 -20.18 -52.70 91.04
C ASN A 115 -20.09 -52.68 89.51
N SER A 116 -20.50 -51.57 88.90
CA SER A 116 -20.33 -51.33 87.46
C SER A 116 -19.40 -50.16 87.23
N TYR A 117 -18.50 -50.30 86.26
CA TYR A 117 -17.54 -49.27 85.88
C TYR A 117 -17.51 -49.13 84.35
N TRP A 118 -17.27 -47.90 83.89
CA TRP A 118 -17.15 -47.59 82.46
C TRP A 118 -15.78 -48.02 81.96
N VAL A 119 -15.76 -48.81 80.89
CA VAL A 119 -14.55 -49.12 80.14
C VAL A 119 -14.59 -48.32 78.86
N ASP A 120 -13.70 -47.33 78.76
CA ASP A 120 -13.51 -46.51 77.57
C ASP A 120 -12.65 -47.29 76.54
N THR A 121 -13.21 -47.54 75.37
CA THR A 121 -12.54 -48.19 74.23
C THR A 121 -12.37 -47.26 73.05
N SER A 122 -12.47 -45.95 73.28
CA SER A 122 -12.34 -44.93 72.24
C SER A 122 -10.98 -44.98 71.54
N TYR A 123 -10.97 -44.70 70.25
CA TYR A 123 -9.76 -44.73 69.42
C TYR A 123 -9.78 -43.63 68.36
N TYR A 124 -8.61 -43.37 67.79
CA TYR A 124 -8.49 -42.52 66.61
C TYR A 124 -8.48 -43.41 65.36
N GLN A 125 -9.35 -43.09 64.41
CA GLN A 125 -9.35 -43.71 63.09
C GLN A 125 -8.84 -42.72 62.04
N THR A 126 -8.07 -43.23 61.08
CA THR A 126 -7.65 -42.45 59.92
C THR A 126 -8.79 -42.40 58.91
N VAL A 127 -9.26 -41.20 58.57
CA VAL A 127 -10.31 -40.98 57.57
C VAL A 127 -9.77 -40.16 56.42
N TRP A 128 -10.16 -40.49 55.19
CA TRP A 128 -9.87 -39.70 54.00
C TRP A 128 -10.89 -38.57 53.87
N VAL A 129 -10.42 -37.34 53.70
CA VAL A 129 -11.27 -36.18 53.46
C VAL A 129 -10.95 -35.63 52.07
N ASP A 130 -11.97 -35.51 51.23
CA ASP A 130 -11.87 -34.84 49.95
C ASP A 130 -12.16 -33.35 50.11
N THR A 131 -11.28 -32.51 49.57
CA THR A 131 -11.51 -31.09 49.36
C THR A 131 -11.54 -30.80 47.85
N SER A 132 -12.70 -30.35 47.38
CA SER A 132 -12.89 -29.90 46.00
C SER A 132 -12.90 -28.38 45.95
N HIS A 133 -12.13 -27.81 45.03
CA HIS A 133 -12.19 -26.38 44.71
C HIS A 133 -12.05 -26.18 43.21
N TYR A 134 -12.52 -25.03 42.74
CA TYR A 134 -12.28 -24.59 41.37
C TYR A 134 -10.90 -23.97 41.26
N VAL A 135 -10.15 -24.38 40.25
CA VAL A 135 -8.92 -23.69 39.83
C VAL A 135 -9.21 -23.08 38.46
N SER A 136 -9.10 -21.75 38.38
CA SER A 136 -9.16 -21.03 37.11
C SER A 136 -7.75 -20.76 36.63
N ASN A 137 -7.44 -21.16 35.39
CA ASN A 137 -6.24 -20.75 34.68
C ASN A 137 -6.65 -19.77 33.56
N THR A 138 -6.05 -18.60 33.54
CA THR A 138 -6.30 -17.57 32.53
C THR A 138 -5.08 -17.45 31.64
N VAL A 139 -5.28 -17.62 30.33
CA VAL A 139 -4.25 -17.43 29.31
C VAL A 139 -4.67 -16.24 28.45
N GLU A 140 -3.78 -15.28 28.27
CA GLU A 140 -3.92 -14.24 27.25
C GLU A 140 -3.26 -14.73 25.97
N ASN A 141 -4.02 -14.76 24.88
CA ASN A 141 -3.54 -15.04 23.56
C ASN A 141 -3.44 -13.72 22.80
N ARG A 142 -2.28 -13.47 22.19
CA ARG A 142 -2.05 -12.35 21.27
C ARG A 142 -2.20 -12.84 19.84
N TYR A 143 -2.85 -12.03 19.03
CA TYR A 143 -3.09 -12.28 17.61
C TYR A 143 -2.63 -11.08 16.81
N ASP A 144 -2.50 -11.30 15.51
CA ASP A 144 -2.27 -10.25 14.52
C ASP A 144 -3.51 -9.35 14.45
N GLY A 145 -3.30 -8.04 14.48
CA GLY A 145 -4.34 -7.00 14.37
C GLY A 145 -5.00 -7.06 13.00
N GLY A 146 -4.21 -6.94 11.95
CA GLY A 146 -4.66 -7.05 10.57
C GLY A 146 -3.67 -6.37 9.64
N ALA A 147 -4.15 -5.94 8.48
CA ALA A 147 -3.43 -5.03 7.60
C ALA A 147 -4.06 -3.64 7.72
N ASP A 148 -3.40 -2.78 8.51
CA ASP A 148 -3.99 -1.57 9.04
C ASP A 148 -3.49 -0.32 8.31
N VAL A 149 -4.35 0.70 8.26
CA VAL A 149 -4.14 1.92 7.48
C VAL A 149 -4.26 3.16 8.35
N LEU A 150 -3.22 4.00 8.35
CA LEU A 150 -3.32 5.40 8.76
C LEU A 150 -3.64 6.25 7.52
N SER A 151 -4.87 6.73 7.44
CA SER A 151 -5.39 7.51 6.32
C SER A 151 -5.35 9.00 6.63
N PHE A 152 -4.53 9.73 5.89
CA PHE A 152 -4.42 11.18 6.03
C PHE A 152 -5.51 11.93 5.27
N GLY A 153 -6.01 13.00 5.88
CA GLY A 153 -6.94 13.95 5.29
C GLY A 153 -6.32 14.77 4.14
N SER A 154 -7.17 15.53 3.45
CA SER A 154 -6.74 16.39 2.33
C SER A 154 -5.66 17.39 2.71
N GLY A 155 -4.67 17.58 1.84
CA GLY A 155 -3.60 18.58 2.04
C GLY A 155 -2.48 18.12 2.98
N VAL A 156 -2.42 16.82 3.28
CA VAL A 156 -1.27 16.15 3.90
C VAL A 156 -0.64 15.24 2.84
N SER A 157 0.65 15.41 2.60
CA SER A 157 1.47 14.61 1.71
C SER A 157 2.57 13.88 2.51
N ALA A 158 3.25 12.91 1.89
CA ALA A 158 4.36 12.22 2.55
C ALA A 158 5.49 13.17 2.96
N SER A 159 5.72 14.24 2.19
CA SER A 159 6.73 15.27 2.49
C SER A 159 6.40 16.12 3.72
N ASP A 160 5.14 16.14 4.16
CA ASP A 160 4.69 16.86 5.34
C ASP A 160 5.00 16.09 6.64
N LEU A 161 5.37 14.81 6.53
CA LEU A 161 5.52 13.93 7.69
C LEU A 161 6.92 14.03 8.29
N LEU A 162 6.97 14.16 9.61
CA LEU A 162 8.16 13.90 10.41
C LEU A 162 7.93 12.62 11.20
N ILE A 163 8.70 11.58 10.91
CA ILE A 163 8.53 10.27 11.51
C ILE A 163 9.73 9.94 12.38
N SER A 164 9.47 9.49 13.61
CA SER A 164 10.52 9.10 14.54
C SER A 164 10.07 7.94 15.41
N LEU A 165 11.00 7.04 15.71
CA LEU A 165 10.78 5.98 16.68
C LEU A 165 11.17 6.46 18.08
N SER A 166 10.25 6.36 19.04
CA SER A 166 10.48 6.68 20.46
C SER A 166 10.25 5.44 21.32
N GLY A 167 11.32 4.76 21.69
CA GLY A 167 11.22 3.45 22.33
C GLY A 167 10.64 2.43 21.36
N ASN A 168 9.43 1.92 21.65
CA ASN A 168 8.70 1.00 20.76
C ASN A 168 7.61 1.70 19.94
N ASP A 169 7.36 2.98 20.17
CA ASP A 169 6.26 3.72 19.57
C ASP A 169 6.75 4.45 18.32
N LEU A 170 5.95 4.43 17.25
CA LEU A 170 6.20 5.24 16.06
C LEU A 170 5.42 6.54 16.18
N ILE A 171 6.11 7.67 16.18
CA ILE A 171 5.50 9.00 16.26
C ILE A 171 5.55 9.62 14.87
N ILE A 172 4.39 9.97 14.34
CA ILE A 172 4.24 10.66 13.06
C ILE A 172 3.66 12.04 13.34
N GLY A 173 4.45 13.08 13.09
CA GLY A 173 4.00 14.46 13.14
C GLY A 173 3.69 15.01 11.75
N VAL A 174 2.65 15.83 11.64
CA VAL A 174 2.28 16.50 10.39
C VAL A 174 2.71 17.97 10.46
N LYS A 175 3.58 18.39 9.54
CA LYS A 175 4.01 19.80 9.44
C LYS A 175 2.84 20.71 9.05
N ASP A 176 2.83 21.89 9.67
CA ASP A 176 2.02 23.02 9.21
C ASP A 176 2.76 23.72 8.05
N PRO A 177 2.16 23.88 6.86
CA PRO A 177 2.74 24.64 5.76
C PRO A 177 3.10 26.08 6.13
N ALA A 178 2.43 26.66 7.13
CA ALA A 178 2.76 27.98 7.67
C ALA A 178 4.03 27.97 8.56
N ASN A 179 4.46 26.79 9.02
CA ASN A 179 5.66 26.59 9.80
C ASN A 179 6.44 25.34 9.35
N PRO A 180 7.04 25.37 8.15
CA PRO A 180 7.75 24.22 7.58
C PRO A 180 8.99 23.81 8.38
N ASN A 181 9.45 24.66 9.30
CA ASN A 181 10.67 24.49 10.09
C ASN A 181 10.41 23.86 11.47
N ALA A 182 9.16 23.48 11.76
CA ALA A 182 8.80 22.91 13.04
C ALA A 182 9.48 21.54 13.22
N THR A 183 10.21 21.37 14.32
CA THR A 183 10.70 20.05 14.75
C THR A 183 9.53 19.18 15.19
N LEU A 184 9.70 17.85 15.18
CA LEU A 184 8.67 16.91 15.65
C LEU A 184 8.17 17.25 17.06
N ALA A 185 9.02 17.78 17.94
CA ALA A 185 8.63 18.20 19.29
C ALA A 185 7.66 19.40 19.28
N GLN A 186 7.80 20.32 18.32
CA GLN A 186 7.02 21.56 18.21
C GLN A 186 5.68 21.38 17.48
N LEU A 187 5.51 20.29 16.74
CA LEU A 187 4.24 20.00 16.07
C LEU A 187 3.11 19.84 17.08
N THR A 188 1.91 20.24 16.69
CA THR A 188 0.69 20.04 17.49
C THR A 188 -0.10 18.85 16.96
N ASP A 189 -0.12 18.69 15.64
CA ASP A 189 -0.67 17.53 14.95
C ASP A 189 0.33 16.38 14.97
N LYS A 190 0.06 15.37 15.81
CA LYS A 190 0.86 14.15 15.93
C LYS A 190 -0.03 12.95 16.17
N ILE A 191 0.37 11.82 15.62
CA ILE A 191 -0.20 10.53 15.96
C ILE A 191 0.91 9.60 16.46
N THR A 192 0.63 8.92 17.57
CA THR A 192 1.53 7.95 18.20
C THR A 192 0.96 6.56 17.98
N LEU A 193 1.65 5.73 17.22
CA LEU A 193 1.32 4.32 17.04
C LEU A 193 2.05 3.53 18.14
N GLN A 194 1.32 3.07 19.14
CA GLN A 194 1.90 2.40 20.30
C GLN A 194 2.43 1.01 19.96
N ASN A 195 3.60 0.67 20.49
CA ASN A 195 4.26 -0.63 20.31
C ASN A 195 4.42 -1.05 18.84
N TRP A 196 4.52 -0.09 17.92
CA TRP A 196 4.66 -0.32 16.50
C TRP A 196 5.86 -1.21 16.12
N THR A 197 6.91 -1.29 16.96
CA THR A 197 8.02 -2.21 16.69
C THR A 197 7.62 -3.69 16.75
N ASP A 198 6.54 -4.04 17.47
CA ASP A 198 5.95 -5.38 17.54
C ASP A 198 5.11 -5.63 16.28
N PRO A 199 5.46 -6.61 15.43
CA PRO A 199 4.77 -6.87 14.17
C PRO A 199 3.29 -7.22 14.29
N LEU A 200 2.80 -7.58 15.49
CA LEU A 200 1.39 -7.88 15.74
C LEU A 200 0.54 -6.64 16.07
N ASN A 201 1.16 -5.47 16.23
CA ASN A 201 0.51 -4.22 16.65
C ASN A 201 0.79 -3.07 15.67
N ARG A 202 1.11 -3.38 14.41
CA ARG A 202 1.58 -2.38 13.46
C ARG A 202 0.39 -1.76 12.76
N VAL A 203 0.56 -0.49 12.43
CA VAL A 203 -0.15 0.09 11.29
C VAL A 203 0.87 0.09 10.16
N GLU A 204 0.62 -0.71 9.14
CA GLU A 204 1.60 -1.00 8.09
C GLU A 204 1.57 0.03 6.99
N THR A 205 0.43 0.69 6.76
CA THR A 205 0.21 1.48 5.56
C THR A 205 -0.17 2.92 5.90
N LEU A 206 0.55 3.86 5.30
CA LEU A 206 0.12 5.24 5.20
C LEU A 206 -0.67 5.44 3.91
N LYS A 207 -1.84 6.05 3.97
CA LYS A 207 -2.68 6.37 2.81
C LYS A 207 -2.93 7.88 2.76
N PHE A 208 -2.84 8.46 1.57
CA PHE A 208 -3.05 9.90 1.36
C PHE A 208 -4.32 10.17 0.57
N ALA A 209 -4.78 11.42 0.58
CA ALA A 209 -6.05 11.83 -0.02
C ALA A 209 -6.10 11.66 -1.55
N ASP A 210 -4.94 11.61 -2.22
CA ASP A 210 -4.82 11.32 -3.65
C ASP A 210 -4.93 9.80 -3.96
N GLY A 211 -5.10 8.97 -2.94
CA GLY A 211 -5.21 7.52 -3.03
C GLY A 211 -3.87 6.78 -3.01
N THR A 212 -2.76 7.51 -3.02
CA THR A 212 -1.44 6.90 -2.94
C THR A 212 -1.18 6.31 -1.56
N THR A 213 -0.39 5.24 -1.51
CA THR A 213 -0.02 4.56 -0.26
C THR A 213 1.50 4.46 -0.10
N LEU A 214 1.94 4.25 1.13
CA LEU A 214 3.34 3.96 1.47
C LEU A 214 3.36 2.89 2.57
N ASN A 215 4.02 1.78 2.30
CA ASN A 215 4.19 0.69 3.27
C ASN A 215 5.30 1.07 4.26
N ILE A 216 4.90 1.42 5.48
CA ILE A 216 5.81 1.66 6.60
C ILE A 216 6.09 0.38 7.40
N GLY A 217 5.26 -0.65 7.31
CA GLY A 217 5.42 -1.91 8.04
C GLY A 217 6.72 -2.65 7.73
N SER A 218 7.33 -2.41 6.56
CA SER A 218 8.66 -2.95 6.21
C SER A 218 9.83 -2.10 6.70
N LEU A 219 9.59 -0.86 7.13
CA LEU A 219 10.62 0.07 7.60
C LEU A 219 11.13 -0.34 8.98
N SER A 220 12.40 -0.06 9.23
CA SER A 220 13.05 -0.41 10.50
C SER A 220 14.02 0.65 11.02
N ALA A 221 14.34 1.66 10.20
CA ALA A 221 15.13 2.82 10.58
C ALA A 221 14.41 4.11 10.21
N PHE A 222 14.45 5.10 11.11
CA PHE A 222 13.81 6.41 10.91
C PHE A 222 14.80 7.51 11.31
N GLN A 223 15.13 8.38 10.37
CA GLN A 223 16.04 9.48 10.60
C GLN A 223 15.50 10.77 9.98
N SER A 224 15.66 11.86 10.73
CA SER A 224 15.34 13.21 10.25
C SER A 224 16.52 14.12 10.56
N GLY A 225 16.89 14.95 9.59
CA GLY A 225 17.84 16.03 9.74
C GLY A 225 17.19 17.25 10.38
N THR A 226 17.78 18.40 10.14
CA THR A 226 17.55 19.66 10.82
C THR A 226 17.14 20.74 9.83
N SER A 227 17.32 22.01 10.20
CA SER A 227 17.06 23.16 9.34
C SER A 227 18.31 23.62 8.57
N GLY A 228 19.41 22.88 8.66
CA GLY A 228 20.67 23.21 8.00
C GLY A 228 21.19 22.01 7.22
N ASN A 229 22.26 22.22 6.46
CA ASN A 229 22.82 21.19 5.59
C ASN A 229 23.33 19.99 6.38
N ASP A 230 22.62 18.87 6.23
CA ASP A 230 22.88 17.64 6.95
C ASP A 230 23.49 16.56 6.04
N THR A 231 24.17 15.61 6.66
CA THR A 231 24.63 14.37 5.99
C THR A 231 23.99 13.20 6.69
N ILE A 232 23.11 12.52 5.97
CA ILE A 232 22.30 11.40 6.46
C ILE A 232 22.74 10.14 5.73
N THR A 233 23.04 9.10 6.48
CA THR A 233 23.39 7.78 5.93
C THR A 233 22.50 6.76 6.61
N GLY A 234 21.65 6.12 5.81
CA GLY A 234 20.78 5.03 6.23
C GLY A 234 21.56 3.75 6.49
N THR A 235 20.84 2.65 6.51
CA THR A 235 21.36 1.35 6.98
C THR A 235 21.34 0.32 5.86
N SER A 236 21.45 -0.96 6.22
CA SER A 236 21.21 -2.06 5.28
C SER A 236 19.76 -2.56 5.30
N ALA A 237 18.88 -1.83 6.00
CA ALA A 237 17.48 -2.14 6.16
C ALA A 237 16.65 -0.95 5.68
N ASN A 238 15.40 -1.22 5.32
CA ASN A 238 14.46 -0.23 4.80
C ASN A 238 14.31 0.96 5.77
N SER A 239 14.64 2.15 5.30
CA SER A 239 14.79 3.36 6.10
C SER A 239 13.87 4.47 5.63
N TRP A 240 13.30 5.23 6.55
CA TRP A 240 12.73 6.55 6.29
C TRP A 240 13.78 7.62 6.59
N LEU A 241 14.23 8.34 5.58
CA LEU A 241 15.28 9.36 5.69
C LEU A 241 14.75 10.71 5.21
N SER A 242 14.73 11.70 6.10
CA SER A 242 14.33 13.08 5.76
C SER A 242 15.46 14.06 6.05
N GLY A 243 15.84 14.89 5.09
CA GLY A 243 16.87 15.94 5.23
C GLY A 243 16.36 17.12 6.05
N GLY A 244 15.20 17.66 5.67
CA GLY A 244 14.56 18.74 6.39
C GLY A 244 14.65 20.05 5.61
N LEU A 245 15.41 21.02 6.10
CA LEU A 245 15.76 22.21 5.31
C LEU A 245 17.27 22.29 5.17
N GLY A 246 17.73 23.03 4.17
CA GLY A 246 19.13 23.16 3.86
C GLY A 246 19.47 22.29 2.65
N ASN A 247 20.73 22.30 2.27
CA ASN A 247 21.21 21.45 1.18
C ASN A 247 21.76 20.17 1.79
N ASP A 248 20.99 19.10 1.74
CA ASP A 248 21.25 17.86 2.44
C ASP A 248 21.88 16.82 1.53
N ALA A 249 22.70 15.94 2.11
CA ALA A 249 23.27 14.77 1.44
C ALA A 249 22.73 13.50 2.11
N ILE A 250 21.84 12.79 1.42
CA ILE A 250 21.16 11.60 1.93
C ILE A 250 21.61 10.38 1.12
N THR A 251 22.07 9.34 1.80
CA THR A 251 22.36 8.02 1.21
C THR A 251 21.53 6.96 1.93
N GLY A 252 20.65 6.24 1.23
CA GLY A 252 19.79 5.18 1.75
C GLY A 252 20.59 3.99 2.25
N GLY A 253 21.40 3.42 1.37
CA GLY A 253 22.29 2.30 1.69
C GLY A 253 21.82 1.04 0.99
N ALA A 254 21.41 0.03 1.74
CA ALA A 254 20.75 -1.15 1.16
C ALA A 254 19.36 -1.32 1.79
N GLY A 255 18.46 -2.00 1.09
CA GLY A 255 17.06 -2.10 1.46
C GLY A 255 16.20 -1.16 0.62
N ASN A 256 14.90 -1.16 0.87
CA ASN A 256 13.94 -0.32 0.16
C ASN A 256 13.69 0.95 0.98
N ASP A 257 14.37 2.03 0.65
CA ASP A 257 14.41 3.26 1.44
C ASP A 257 13.41 4.31 0.91
N VAL A 258 12.93 5.16 1.81
CA VAL A 258 12.14 6.35 1.49
C VAL A 258 13.00 7.58 1.80
N LEU A 259 13.33 8.37 0.79
CA LEU A 259 14.19 9.53 0.84
C LEU A 259 13.38 10.81 0.60
N ILE A 260 13.45 11.74 1.55
CA ILE A 260 12.86 13.08 1.45
C ILE A 260 13.99 14.08 1.63
N GLY A 261 14.40 14.77 0.57
CA GLY A 261 15.38 15.87 0.70
C GLY A 261 14.82 16.97 1.58
N GLY A 262 13.67 17.50 1.14
CA GLY A 262 13.00 18.59 1.83
C GLY A 262 13.28 19.89 1.11
N ALA A 263 13.59 20.95 1.85
CA ALA A 263 13.77 22.27 1.26
C ALA A 263 15.23 22.62 1.05
N GLY A 264 15.66 22.82 -0.19
CA GLY A 264 17.02 23.22 -0.52
C GLY A 264 17.48 22.50 -1.77
N ASN A 265 18.79 22.47 -2.03
CA ASN A 265 19.34 21.70 -3.14
C ASN A 265 19.99 20.44 -2.57
N ASP A 266 19.29 19.32 -2.68
CA ASP A 266 19.68 18.09 -2.02
C ASP A 266 20.41 17.12 -2.96
N THR A 267 21.16 16.20 -2.36
CA THR A 267 21.74 15.05 -3.05
C THR A 267 21.17 13.78 -2.43
N LEU A 268 20.35 13.07 -3.17
CA LEU A 268 19.67 11.85 -2.73
C LEU A 268 20.24 10.65 -3.47
N ASN A 269 20.72 9.65 -2.74
CA ASN A 269 21.18 8.39 -3.28
C ASN A 269 20.45 7.25 -2.59
N GLY A 270 19.54 6.55 -3.27
CA GLY A 270 18.80 5.43 -2.66
C GLY A 270 19.76 4.28 -2.33
N GLY A 271 20.48 3.80 -3.32
CA GLY A 271 21.53 2.81 -3.14
C GLY A 271 21.12 1.48 -3.73
N ALA A 272 21.07 0.42 -2.91
CA ALA A 272 20.72 -0.92 -3.36
C ALA A 272 19.36 -1.35 -2.81
N GLY A 273 18.41 -1.62 -3.69
CA GLY A 273 17.06 -2.03 -3.32
C GLY A 273 16.06 -1.35 -4.24
N THR A 274 14.84 -1.16 -3.75
CA THR A 274 13.81 -0.39 -4.43
C THR A 274 13.49 0.84 -3.60
N ASP A 275 14.09 1.96 -3.98
CA ASP A 275 14.04 3.20 -3.22
C ASP A 275 13.03 4.21 -3.77
N VAL A 276 12.49 5.06 -2.91
CA VAL A 276 11.51 6.09 -3.24
C VAL A 276 12.04 7.47 -2.85
N ALA A 277 12.21 8.40 -3.79
CA ALA A 277 12.41 9.81 -3.49
C ALA A 277 11.08 10.57 -3.51
N VAL A 278 10.82 11.37 -2.47
CA VAL A 278 9.55 12.06 -2.25
C VAL A 278 9.76 13.58 -2.31
N PHE A 279 8.93 14.26 -3.10
CA PHE A 279 8.89 15.71 -3.27
C PHE A 279 7.56 16.29 -2.81
N SER A 280 7.57 17.57 -2.42
CA SER A 280 6.45 18.20 -1.72
C SER A 280 5.36 18.80 -2.62
N GLY A 281 5.67 19.02 -3.90
CA GLY A 281 4.76 19.58 -4.89
C GLY A 281 4.12 18.51 -5.75
N ASN A 282 3.23 18.94 -6.65
CA ASN A 282 2.66 18.06 -7.67
C ASN A 282 3.68 17.82 -8.78
N VAL A 283 3.57 16.74 -9.55
CA VAL A 283 4.53 16.47 -10.65
C VAL A 283 4.69 17.65 -11.63
N ALA A 284 3.60 18.36 -11.92
CA ALA A 284 3.60 19.52 -12.84
C ALA A 284 4.40 20.73 -12.31
N ASP A 285 4.76 20.72 -11.03
CA ASP A 285 5.56 21.75 -10.39
C ASP A 285 7.06 21.58 -10.66
N TYR A 286 7.50 20.48 -11.29
CA TYR A 286 8.91 20.15 -11.48
C TYR A 286 9.29 19.98 -12.95
N THR A 287 10.55 20.27 -13.26
CA THR A 287 11.23 19.68 -14.42
C THR A 287 12.23 18.64 -13.96
N ILE A 288 12.32 17.53 -14.68
CA ILE A 288 13.22 16.42 -14.33
C ILE A 288 14.02 16.06 -15.56
N SER A 289 15.34 16.00 -15.40
CA SER A 289 16.28 15.66 -16.48
C SER A 289 17.22 14.56 -16.03
N TYR A 290 17.62 13.67 -16.93
CA TYR A 290 18.55 12.59 -16.59
C TYR A 290 19.90 12.77 -17.29
N ASN A 291 20.96 12.66 -16.51
CA ASN A 291 22.34 12.73 -16.97
C ASN A 291 22.94 11.32 -17.00
N ALA A 292 22.99 10.73 -18.20
CA ALA A 292 23.53 9.40 -18.42
C ALA A 292 25.01 9.23 -18.03
N ALA A 293 25.81 10.31 -18.06
CA ALA A 293 27.23 10.23 -17.69
C ALA A 293 27.43 10.05 -16.18
N THR A 294 26.53 10.63 -15.37
CA THR A 294 26.56 10.54 -13.90
C THR A 294 25.50 9.60 -13.35
N GLN A 295 24.65 9.04 -14.20
CA GLN A 295 23.47 8.25 -13.84
C GLN A 295 22.58 8.96 -12.81
N ALA A 296 22.45 10.29 -12.94
CA ALA A 296 21.74 11.12 -11.97
C ALA A 296 20.58 11.84 -12.64
N PHE A 297 19.45 11.87 -11.95
CA PHE A 297 18.36 12.77 -12.21
C PHE A 297 18.65 14.13 -11.58
N VAL A 298 18.29 15.20 -12.26
CA VAL A 298 18.21 16.55 -11.70
C VAL A 298 16.73 16.93 -11.69
N VAL A 299 16.17 17.06 -10.49
CA VAL A 299 14.78 17.44 -10.24
C VAL A 299 14.78 18.91 -9.83
N THR A 300 14.07 19.75 -10.56
CA THR A 300 14.06 21.21 -10.35
C THR A 300 12.64 21.69 -10.09
N ASP A 301 12.44 22.29 -8.93
CA ASP A 301 11.18 22.87 -8.50
C ASP A 301 10.94 24.25 -9.15
N LEU A 302 9.83 24.37 -9.87
CA LEU A 302 9.42 25.56 -10.62
C LEU A 302 8.44 26.45 -9.83
N ARG A 303 8.01 26.04 -8.64
CA ARG A 303 7.13 26.85 -7.79
C ARG A 303 7.84 28.12 -7.36
N SER A 304 7.06 29.15 -7.03
CA SER A 304 7.61 30.41 -6.55
C SER A 304 8.49 30.20 -5.31
N GLY A 305 9.78 30.52 -5.43
CA GLY A 305 10.75 30.36 -4.35
C GLY A 305 11.38 28.97 -4.26
N SER A 306 11.07 28.06 -5.19
CA SER A 306 11.56 26.69 -5.27
C SER A 306 11.64 26.02 -3.89
N PRO A 307 10.50 25.76 -3.23
CA PRO A 307 10.48 25.16 -1.90
C PRO A 307 11.38 23.93 -1.75
N ASP A 308 11.46 23.07 -2.76
CA ASP A 308 12.34 21.88 -2.79
C ASP A 308 13.62 22.12 -3.62
N GLY A 309 13.87 23.34 -4.07
CA GLY A 309 15.09 23.70 -4.81
C GLY A 309 15.41 22.85 -6.05
N ILE A 310 16.69 22.49 -6.18
CA ILE A 310 17.24 21.69 -7.28
C ILE A 310 17.97 20.49 -6.69
N ASP A 311 17.38 19.31 -6.85
CA ASP A 311 17.88 18.08 -6.28
C ASP A 311 18.59 17.21 -7.31
N THR A 312 19.65 16.56 -6.86
CA THR A 312 20.33 15.51 -7.62
C THR A 312 19.98 14.16 -7.03
N VAL A 313 19.37 13.28 -7.82
CA VAL A 313 18.91 11.96 -7.37
C VAL A 313 19.57 10.84 -8.15
N THR A 314 20.13 9.85 -7.47
CA THR A 314 20.79 8.66 -8.05
C THR A 314 20.31 7.40 -7.36
N GLY A 315 20.30 6.26 -8.07
CA GLY A 315 19.96 4.96 -7.47
C GLY A 315 18.63 4.98 -6.72
N VAL A 316 17.62 5.62 -7.31
CA VAL A 316 16.25 5.68 -6.79
C VAL A 316 15.31 5.18 -7.84
N GLU A 317 14.43 4.31 -7.40
CA GLU A 317 13.50 3.54 -8.20
C GLU A 317 12.14 4.23 -8.37
N THR A 318 11.73 5.14 -7.51
CA THR A 318 10.40 5.78 -7.62
C THR A 318 10.48 7.23 -7.23
N PHE A 319 9.89 8.11 -8.03
CA PHE A 319 9.66 9.49 -7.63
C PHE A 319 8.21 9.68 -7.20
N ARG A 320 8.01 10.30 -6.05
CA ARG A 320 6.69 10.52 -5.46
C ARG A 320 6.43 12.00 -5.27
N PHE A 321 5.29 12.47 -5.77
CA PHE A 321 4.83 13.85 -5.68
C PHE A 321 3.53 13.91 -4.87
N ALA A 322 3.09 15.12 -4.52
CA ALA A 322 1.91 15.35 -3.69
C ALA A 322 0.57 14.94 -4.33
N ASN A 323 0.54 14.72 -5.65
CA ASN A 323 -0.65 14.27 -6.38
C ASN A 323 -0.51 12.88 -7.02
N GLY A 324 0.51 12.12 -6.63
CA GLY A 324 0.83 10.85 -7.27
C GLY A 324 2.32 10.58 -7.33
N GLY A 325 2.70 9.30 -7.33
CA GLY A 325 4.04 8.88 -7.72
C GLY A 325 4.05 8.31 -9.12
N PHE A 326 5.23 8.29 -9.72
CA PHE A 326 5.53 7.49 -10.90
C PHE A 326 6.82 6.70 -10.62
N ALA A 327 6.85 5.46 -11.08
CA ALA A 327 8.04 4.64 -11.00
C ALA A 327 9.15 5.31 -11.82
N SER A 328 10.28 5.52 -11.16
CA SER A 328 11.56 5.92 -11.72
C SER A 328 12.45 4.68 -11.80
N THR A 329 11.93 3.53 -12.19
CA THR A 329 12.70 2.29 -12.03
C THR A 329 13.42 1.92 -13.29
N ASN A 330 14.76 1.85 -13.17
CA ASN A 330 15.65 0.93 -13.85
C ASN A 330 15.14 0.46 -15.21
N TYR A 331 15.60 1.16 -16.24
CA TYR A 331 15.33 1.03 -17.67
C TYR A 331 15.37 -0.41 -18.23
N THR A 332 14.46 -1.30 -17.82
CA THR A 332 14.35 -2.62 -18.43
C THR A 332 13.37 -2.62 -19.59
N SER A 333 12.40 -1.71 -19.64
CA SER A 333 11.42 -1.65 -20.72
C SER A 333 11.27 -0.24 -21.26
N ALA A 334 11.94 0.02 -22.38
CA ALA A 334 11.94 1.33 -23.01
C ALA A 334 11.61 1.19 -24.48
N PRO A 335 10.34 0.89 -24.82
CA PRO A 335 9.97 0.68 -26.19
C PRO A 335 10.40 1.86 -27.06
N ILE A 336 10.77 1.54 -28.29
CA ILE A 336 11.10 2.59 -29.25
C ILE A 336 9.80 3.15 -29.83
N ILE A 337 9.48 4.41 -29.52
CA ILE A 337 8.33 5.11 -30.08
C ILE A 337 8.76 5.86 -31.35
N LEU A 338 8.01 5.68 -32.42
CA LEU A 338 8.20 6.37 -33.69
C LEU A 338 7.20 7.54 -33.77
N ASP A 339 7.72 8.76 -33.92
CA ASP A 339 6.94 9.96 -34.21
C ASP A 339 6.43 9.89 -35.66
N LEU A 340 5.16 9.54 -35.83
CA LEU A 340 4.60 9.26 -37.14
C LEU A 340 3.94 10.46 -37.80
N ASP A 341 3.54 11.46 -37.03
CA ASP A 341 2.83 12.65 -37.53
C ASP A 341 3.72 13.91 -37.58
N GLY A 342 4.94 13.85 -37.05
CA GLY A 342 5.97 14.87 -37.09
C GLY A 342 5.80 15.96 -36.02
N ASN A 343 5.04 15.71 -34.96
CA ASN A 343 4.80 16.68 -33.89
C ASN A 343 5.71 16.47 -32.66
N GLY A 344 6.48 15.39 -32.61
CA GLY A 344 7.22 14.93 -31.45
C GLY A 344 6.87 13.49 -31.07
N VAL A 345 7.52 12.95 -30.03
CA VAL A 345 7.15 11.65 -29.47
C VAL A 345 6.04 11.87 -28.45
N ASP A 346 4.84 11.42 -28.76
CA ASP A 346 3.61 11.63 -27.98
C ASP A 346 3.22 10.41 -27.13
N VAL A 347 3.00 10.63 -25.83
CA VAL A 347 2.46 9.61 -24.89
C VAL A 347 1.17 10.08 -24.23
N ILE A 348 0.24 9.14 -24.05
CA ILE A 348 -0.92 9.25 -23.16
C ILE A 348 -0.42 9.06 -21.74
N GLN A 349 -0.50 10.15 -20.97
CA GLN A 349 -0.05 10.21 -19.59
C GLN A 349 -0.70 9.11 -18.73
N LEU A 350 0.04 8.53 -17.78
CA LEU A 350 -0.43 7.45 -16.91
C LEU A 350 -1.80 7.75 -16.29
N ASN A 351 -2.03 8.97 -15.78
CA ASN A 351 -3.29 9.39 -15.17
C ASN A 351 -4.51 9.35 -16.12
N ALA A 352 -4.28 9.52 -17.42
CA ALA A 352 -5.29 9.48 -18.48
C ALA A 352 -5.30 8.14 -19.23
N SER A 353 -4.25 7.34 -19.08
CA SER A 353 -4.10 6.05 -19.73
C SER A 353 -4.99 4.99 -19.08
N THR A 354 -5.60 4.18 -19.96
CA THR A 354 -6.30 2.94 -19.62
C THR A 354 -5.53 1.71 -20.03
N ALA A 355 -4.35 1.88 -20.63
CA ALA A 355 -3.55 0.77 -21.16
C ALA A 355 -3.05 -0.11 -20.02
N GLN A 356 -3.14 -1.43 -20.22
CA GLN A 356 -2.59 -2.42 -19.32
C GLN A 356 -1.57 -3.30 -20.05
N PHE A 357 -0.31 -3.19 -19.65
CA PHE A 357 0.79 -3.91 -20.27
C PHE A 357 1.78 -4.37 -19.21
N ASP A 358 2.29 -5.59 -19.38
CA ASP A 358 3.34 -6.18 -18.54
C ASP A 358 4.68 -5.54 -18.92
N VAL A 359 4.96 -4.38 -18.34
CA VAL A 359 6.14 -3.59 -18.67
C VAL A 359 7.35 -3.96 -17.83
N ASP A 360 7.21 -4.69 -16.73
CA ASP A 360 8.36 -5.12 -15.93
C ASP A 360 8.73 -6.60 -16.13
N GLY A 361 7.95 -7.34 -16.94
CA GLY A 361 8.16 -8.75 -17.23
C GLY A 361 7.85 -9.64 -16.02
N LEU A 362 7.15 -9.11 -15.01
CA LEU A 362 6.70 -9.85 -13.84
C LEU A 362 5.24 -10.32 -14.04
N ALA A 363 4.78 -11.21 -13.17
CA ALA A 363 3.43 -11.78 -13.31
C ALA A 363 2.35 -10.72 -13.03
N GLY A 364 1.81 -10.11 -14.09
CA GLY A 364 0.81 -9.05 -13.96
C GLY A 364 0.60 -8.31 -15.27
N ARG A 365 -0.33 -7.37 -15.29
CA ARG A 365 -0.33 -6.28 -16.27
C ARG A 365 -0.56 -5.00 -15.48
N GLU A 366 0.34 -4.06 -15.63
CA GLU A 366 0.32 -2.81 -14.89
C GLU A 366 -0.42 -1.78 -15.72
N ARG A 367 -1.08 -0.84 -15.05
CA ARG A 367 -1.57 0.34 -15.76
C ARG A 367 -0.37 1.18 -16.14
N THR A 368 -0.20 1.45 -17.42
CA THR A 368 1.01 2.06 -17.97
C THR A 368 0.64 3.31 -18.75
N ALA A 369 1.45 4.36 -18.66
CA ALA A 369 1.50 5.40 -19.68
C ALA A 369 1.72 4.75 -21.04
N TRP A 370 1.15 5.32 -22.08
CA TRP A 370 1.06 4.61 -23.35
C TRP A 370 1.43 5.49 -24.52
N VAL A 371 1.87 4.90 -25.64
CA VAL A 371 2.03 5.65 -26.87
C VAL A 371 0.68 6.25 -27.30
N SER A 372 0.68 7.47 -27.82
CA SER A 372 -0.53 8.06 -28.38
C SER A 372 -0.94 7.38 -29.69
N SER A 373 -2.23 7.46 -30.03
CA SER A 373 -2.72 6.91 -31.30
C SER A 373 -2.14 7.60 -32.55
N SER A 374 -1.53 8.79 -32.44
CA SER A 374 -0.84 9.47 -33.56
C SER A 374 0.48 8.77 -33.92
N ASP A 375 1.15 8.21 -32.92
CA ASP A 375 2.45 7.55 -33.02
C ASP A 375 2.33 6.03 -33.04
N GLY A 376 3.45 5.32 -32.94
CA GLY A 376 3.46 3.87 -32.84
C GLY A 376 4.74 3.31 -32.21
N LEU A 377 4.59 2.15 -31.58
CA LEU A 377 5.70 1.37 -31.01
C LEU A 377 6.40 0.61 -32.14
N LEU A 378 7.73 0.63 -32.16
CA LEU A 378 8.51 -0.34 -32.92
C LEU A 378 8.40 -1.68 -32.20
N ALA A 379 8.01 -2.71 -32.94
CA ALA A 379 7.91 -4.07 -32.43
C ALA A 379 8.61 -5.04 -33.38
N ILE A 380 9.04 -6.19 -32.88
CA ILE A 380 9.38 -7.36 -33.69
C ILE A 380 8.26 -8.38 -33.52
N ASP A 381 7.61 -8.76 -34.63
CA ASP A 381 6.48 -9.70 -34.63
C ASP A 381 7.03 -11.13 -34.72
N LEU A 382 6.97 -11.85 -33.60
CA LEU A 382 7.52 -13.19 -33.43
C LEU A 382 6.45 -14.26 -33.61
N ALA A 383 6.90 -15.51 -33.72
CA ALA A 383 5.99 -16.63 -33.83
C ALA A 383 5.37 -16.89 -32.45
N ALA A 384 4.24 -17.59 -32.41
CA ALA A 384 3.55 -17.90 -31.15
C ALA A 384 4.39 -18.76 -30.17
N ASP A 385 5.48 -19.38 -30.64
CA ASP A 385 6.47 -20.12 -29.84
C ASP A 385 7.70 -19.28 -29.46
N GLY A 386 7.70 -17.97 -29.75
CA GLY A 386 8.81 -17.04 -29.51
C GLY A 386 9.94 -17.13 -30.53
N GLU A 387 9.81 -17.98 -31.55
CA GLU A 387 10.80 -18.14 -32.61
C GLU A 387 10.61 -17.10 -33.73
N ALA A 388 11.53 -17.09 -34.70
CA ALA A 388 11.44 -16.18 -35.84
C ALA A 388 10.22 -16.44 -36.73
N GLY A 389 9.41 -15.39 -36.96
CA GLY A 389 8.36 -15.34 -37.98
C GLY A 389 7.05 -14.76 -37.46
N PRO A 390 6.35 -13.88 -38.19
CA PRO A 390 5.24 -13.10 -37.64
C PRO A 390 3.99 -13.93 -37.32
N ASN A 391 3.42 -13.76 -36.12
CA ASN A 391 2.11 -14.29 -35.74
C ASN A 391 0.97 -13.26 -35.97
N GLY A 392 1.31 -11.98 -36.17
CA GLY A 392 0.39 -10.90 -36.52
C GLY A 392 -0.23 -10.15 -35.33
N VAL A 393 0.23 -10.40 -34.11
CA VAL A 393 -0.11 -9.67 -32.88
C VAL A 393 1.17 -9.42 -32.07
N ILE A 394 1.19 -8.33 -31.30
CA ILE A 394 2.25 -8.06 -30.31
C ILE A 394 1.71 -8.44 -28.94
N ASP A 395 2.13 -9.59 -28.43
CA ASP A 395 1.58 -10.22 -27.22
C ASP A 395 2.62 -10.64 -26.17
N GLN A 396 3.91 -10.44 -26.45
CA GLN A 396 5.01 -10.70 -25.53
C GLN A 396 5.83 -9.44 -25.26
N THR A 397 6.35 -9.30 -24.05
CA THR A 397 7.19 -8.15 -23.66
C THR A 397 8.46 -8.07 -24.51
N SER A 398 9.10 -9.21 -24.80
CA SER A 398 10.26 -9.33 -25.71
C SER A 398 10.05 -8.82 -27.15
N GLU A 399 8.80 -8.57 -27.58
CA GLU A 399 8.49 -8.06 -28.91
C GLU A 399 8.63 -6.53 -28.99
N ILE A 400 8.59 -5.83 -27.87
CA ILE A 400 8.78 -4.37 -27.81
C ILE A 400 9.92 -3.94 -26.88
N VAL A 401 10.40 -4.86 -26.04
CA VAL A 401 11.53 -4.69 -25.12
C VAL A 401 12.72 -5.46 -25.65
N PHE A 402 13.68 -4.75 -26.24
CA PHE A 402 14.81 -5.34 -26.95
C PHE A 402 15.97 -5.70 -26.02
N THR A 403 16.08 -5.09 -24.85
CA THR A 403 17.02 -5.47 -23.78
C THR A 403 16.84 -6.91 -23.33
N GLU A 404 15.66 -7.52 -23.49
CA GLU A 404 15.47 -8.96 -23.26
C GLU A 404 16.32 -9.83 -24.22
N TRP A 405 16.61 -9.34 -25.42
CA TRP A 405 17.48 -10.00 -26.40
C TRP A 405 18.97 -9.76 -26.12
N ALA A 406 19.30 -8.69 -25.39
CA ALA A 406 20.66 -8.34 -24.99
C ALA A 406 20.67 -7.72 -23.58
N PRO A 407 20.62 -8.52 -22.51
CA PRO A 407 20.47 -8.03 -21.13
C PRO A 407 21.60 -7.13 -20.62
N GLU A 408 22.75 -7.15 -21.30
CA GLU A 408 23.92 -6.32 -20.99
C GLU A 408 23.88 -4.96 -21.72
N ALA A 409 22.90 -4.73 -22.59
CA ALA A 409 22.74 -3.47 -23.30
C ALA A 409 22.21 -2.39 -22.36
N SER A 410 22.70 -1.16 -22.53
CA SER A 410 22.33 -0.03 -21.68
C SER A 410 20.96 0.58 -21.99
N SER A 411 20.33 0.21 -23.12
CA SER A 411 19.00 0.67 -23.56
C SER A 411 18.46 -0.22 -24.69
N ASP A 412 17.18 -0.08 -25.04
CA ASP A 412 16.56 -0.81 -26.15
C ASP A 412 17.17 -0.44 -27.50
N MET A 413 17.53 0.83 -27.70
CA MET A 413 18.24 1.24 -28.91
C MET A 413 19.66 0.63 -29.00
N ALA A 414 20.34 0.46 -27.86
CA ALA A 414 21.62 -0.22 -27.80
C ALA A 414 21.48 -1.73 -28.08
N ALA A 415 20.43 -2.36 -27.57
CA ALA A 415 20.10 -3.75 -27.84
C ALA A 415 19.80 -3.98 -29.33
N LEU A 416 19.01 -3.10 -29.95
CA LEU A 416 18.74 -3.12 -31.39
C LEU A 416 20.03 -3.09 -32.22
N ARG A 417 20.97 -2.20 -31.87
CA ARG A 417 22.27 -2.10 -32.54
C ARG A 417 23.15 -3.34 -32.34
N GLN A 418 23.08 -3.95 -31.17
CA GLN A 418 23.91 -5.11 -30.85
C GLN A 418 23.41 -6.39 -31.52
N VAL A 419 22.09 -6.55 -31.62
CA VAL A 419 21.45 -7.81 -32.06
C VAL A 419 20.99 -7.75 -33.52
N PHE A 420 20.44 -6.63 -33.97
CA PHE A 420 19.70 -6.55 -35.23
C PHE A 420 20.39 -5.72 -36.33
N ASP A 421 21.38 -4.87 -36.02
CA ASP A 421 22.28 -4.25 -37.01
C ASP A 421 23.41 -5.23 -37.38
N THR A 422 23.08 -6.15 -38.28
CA THR A 422 23.92 -7.28 -38.69
C THR A 422 25.07 -6.87 -39.61
N ASN A 423 24.92 -5.75 -40.31
CA ASN A 423 25.95 -5.21 -41.20
C ASN A 423 26.81 -4.11 -40.54
N HIS A 424 26.48 -3.73 -39.31
CA HIS A 424 27.18 -2.78 -38.44
C HIS A 424 27.31 -1.37 -39.03
N ASN A 425 26.28 -0.91 -39.76
CA ASN A 425 26.24 0.43 -40.35
C ASN A 425 25.62 1.48 -39.41
N GLY A 426 25.12 1.07 -38.24
CA GLY A 426 24.46 1.93 -37.26
C GLY A 426 22.98 2.22 -37.57
N LEU A 427 22.39 1.50 -38.51
CA LEU A 427 21.00 1.57 -38.93
C LEU A 427 20.35 0.20 -38.77
N LEU A 428 19.06 0.19 -38.46
CA LEU A 428 18.19 -0.95 -38.72
C LEU A 428 17.52 -0.71 -40.08
N ASP A 429 17.89 -1.48 -41.10
CA ASP A 429 17.42 -1.30 -42.48
C ASP A 429 17.32 -2.62 -43.27
N SER A 430 16.92 -2.55 -44.55
CA SER A 430 16.77 -3.73 -45.42
C SER A 430 18.03 -4.55 -45.67
N GLY A 431 19.20 -4.05 -45.27
CA GLY A 431 20.46 -4.76 -45.26
C GLY A 431 20.63 -5.70 -44.06
N ASP A 432 19.66 -5.73 -43.13
CA ASP A 432 19.68 -6.58 -41.94
C ASP A 432 18.81 -7.83 -42.07
N ASP A 433 19.31 -8.95 -41.54
CA ASP A 433 18.71 -10.29 -41.72
C ASP A 433 17.24 -10.37 -41.27
N ARG A 434 16.86 -9.62 -40.22
CA ARG A 434 15.52 -9.65 -39.61
C ARG A 434 14.69 -8.40 -39.87
N TRP A 435 15.10 -7.52 -40.79
CA TRP A 435 14.34 -6.31 -41.15
C TRP A 435 12.85 -6.59 -41.46
N GLY A 436 12.59 -7.71 -42.14
CA GLY A 436 11.24 -8.11 -42.52
C GLY A 436 10.31 -8.50 -41.37
N ASP A 437 10.85 -8.75 -40.17
CA ASP A 437 10.08 -9.16 -38.98
C ASP A 437 9.53 -7.95 -38.21
N PHE A 438 10.17 -6.78 -38.34
CA PHE A 438 9.76 -5.60 -37.59
C PHE A 438 8.44 -5.00 -38.08
N ARG A 439 7.70 -4.44 -37.14
CA ARG A 439 6.39 -3.81 -37.30
C ARG A 439 6.34 -2.47 -36.58
N VAL A 440 5.33 -1.69 -36.94
CA VAL A 440 4.86 -0.57 -36.16
C VAL A 440 3.51 -0.96 -35.59
N TRP A 441 3.40 -1.00 -34.26
CA TRP A 441 2.14 -1.18 -33.56
C TRP A 441 1.54 0.18 -33.20
N ARG A 442 0.40 0.49 -33.83
CA ARG A 442 -0.41 1.66 -33.51
C ARG A 442 -1.66 1.21 -32.78
N ASP A 443 -1.59 1.21 -31.46
CA ASP A 443 -2.73 0.93 -30.61
C ASP A 443 -3.79 2.05 -30.79
N ALA A 444 -4.88 1.72 -31.47
CA ALA A 444 -5.86 2.72 -31.88
C ALA A 444 -6.85 3.06 -30.77
N ASN A 445 -7.04 2.15 -29.81
CA ASN A 445 -7.98 2.30 -28.71
C ASN A 445 -7.28 2.59 -27.37
N GLY A 446 -5.96 2.44 -27.29
CA GLY A 446 -5.13 2.75 -26.13
C GLY A 446 -5.33 1.78 -24.96
N ASP A 447 -5.65 0.52 -25.24
CA ASP A 447 -5.88 -0.50 -24.20
C ASP A 447 -4.64 -1.36 -23.88
N GLY A 448 -3.56 -1.23 -24.64
CA GLY A 448 -2.33 -2.00 -24.44
C GLY A 448 -2.43 -3.45 -24.93
N ILE A 449 -3.42 -3.78 -25.77
CA ILE A 449 -3.62 -5.12 -26.33
C ILE A 449 -3.49 -5.04 -27.85
N SER A 450 -2.49 -5.69 -28.44
CA SER A 450 -2.35 -5.66 -29.90
C SER A 450 -3.49 -6.39 -30.61
N GLN A 451 -4.09 -5.73 -31.61
CA GLN A 451 -5.22 -6.28 -32.37
C GLN A 451 -4.96 -6.32 -33.88
N LEU A 452 -5.70 -7.19 -34.57
CA LEU A 452 -5.61 -7.32 -36.02
C LEU A 452 -5.98 -5.99 -36.72
N GLY A 453 -5.01 -5.40 -37.41
CA GLY A 453 -5.16 -4.12 -38.13
C GLY A 453 -4.44 -2.94 -37.47
N GLU A 454 -3.95 -3.12 -36.24
CA GLU A 454 -3.13 -2.13 -35.52
C GLU A 454 -1.63 -2.27 -35.82
N VAL A 455 -1.22 -3.47 -36.25
CA VAL A 455 0.16 -3.81 -36.56
C VAL A 455 0.39 -3.67 -38.07
N ARG A 456 1.42 -2.92 -38.47
CA ARG A 456 1.79 -2.70 -39.88
C ARG A 456 3.27 -2.93 -40.12
N THR A 457 3.65 -3.29 -41.34
CA THR A 457 5.07 -3.36 -41.68
C THR A 457 5.68 -1.96 -41.76
N LEU A 458 6.99 -1.84 -41.51
CA LEU A 458 7.72 -0.58 -41.71
C LEU A 458 7.55 -0.06 -43.15
N GLY A 459 7.55 -0.97 -44.13
CA GLY A 459 7.35 -0.64 -45.54
C GLY A 459 5.97 -0.05 -45.83
N ASP A 460 4.90 -0.57 -45.23
CA ASP A 460 3.55 0.00 -45.36
C ASP A 460 3.45 1.41 -44.76
N MET A 461 4.28 1.69 -43.75
CA MET A 461 4.44 3.01 -43.13
C MET A 461 5.41 3.92 -43.89
N GLY A 462 6.01 3.42 -44.98
CA GLY A 462 6.98 4.12 -45.79
C GLY A 462 8.33 4.33 -45.10
N ILE A 463 8.65 3.60 -44.03
CA ILE A 463 9.91 3.68 -43.29
C ILE A 463 10.93 2.74 -43.93
N VAL A 464 12.14 3.23 -44.17
CA VAL A 464 13.21 2.49 -44.87
C VAL A 464 14.46 2.26 -44.02
N SER A 465 14.66 3.05 -42.96
CA SER A 465 15.73 2.83 -41.99
C SER A 465 15.43 3.53 -40.66
N ILE A 466 15.94 2.99 -39.56
CA ILE A 466 15.92 3.60 -38.22
C ILE A 466 17.37 3.75 -37.74
N GLY A 467 17.76 4.95 -37.32
CA GLY A 467 19.09 5.17 -36.75
C GLY A 467 19.20 4.58 -35.34
N LEU A 468 20.28 3.86 -35.05
CA LEU A 468 20.49 3.18 -33.76
C LEU A 468 21.52 3.87 -32.86
N ASN A 469 21.85 5.12 -33.17
CA ASN A 469 22.80 5.94 -32.43
C ASN A 469 22.06 7.19 -31.90
N PRO A 470 21.34 7.08 -30.78
CA PRO A 470 20.54 8.18 -30.27
C PRO A 470 21.43 9.35 -29.86
N THR A 471 20.94 10.55 -30.12
CA THR A 471 21.56 11.83 -29.79
C THR A 471 20.62 12.63 -28.88
N GLY A 472 21.09 13.09 -27.73
CA GLY A 472 20.30 13.89 -26.81
C GLY A 472 20.53 13.48 -25.35
N SER A 473 20.17 14.36 -24.43
CA SER A 473 20.07 14.03 -23.01
C SER A 473 18.68 13.49 -22.73
N ALA A 474 18.59 12.53 -21.82
CA ALA A 474 17.32 11.94 -21.46
C ALA A 474 16.38 13.00 -20.86
N ALA A 475 15.12 12.98 -21.30
CA ALA A 475 14.09 13.94 -20.92
C ALA A 475 12.92 13.18 -20.31
N MET A 476 12.54 13.56 -19.09
CA MET A 476 11.37 12.97 -18.44
C MET A 476 10.12 13.79 -18.73
N LEU A 477 9.06 13.09 -19.09
CA LEU A 477 7.73 13.61 -19.37
C LEU A 477 6.96 13.77 -18.05
N GLN A 478 5.92 14.61 -18.08
CA GLN A 478 5.15 14.98 -16.88
C GLN A 478 4.42 13.81 -16.19
N ASP A 479 4.30 12.66 -16.84
CA ASP A 479 3.69 11.45 -16.31
C ASP A 479 4.71 10.49 -15.67
N GLY A 480 6.00 10.84 -15.71
CA GLY A 480 7.10 10.00 -15.27
C GLY A 480 7.79 9.19 -16.37
N SER A 481 7.25 9.19 -17.59
CA SER A 481 7.87 8.47 -18.71
C SER A 481 9.19 9.16 -19.09
N ILE A 482 10.26 8.42 -19.39
CA ILE A 482 11.58 8.98 -19.71
C ILE A 482 11.93 8.68 -21.16
N ILE A 483 12.09 9.72 -21.97
CA ILE A 483 12.75 9.61 -23.27
C ILE A 483 14.26 9.53 -22.98
N GLN A 484 14.84 8.33 -22.99
CA GLN A 484 16.27 8.08 -22.75
C GLN A 484 17.17 8.69 -23.82
N GLY A 485 16.69 8.70 -25.06
CA GLY A 485 17.41 9.27 -26.19
C GLY A 485 16.52 9.39 -27.42
N LEU A 486 16.87 10.35 -28.28
CA LEU A 486 16.20 10.57 -29.55
C LEU A 486 17.12 10.17 -30.71
N SER A 487 16.58 9.46 -31.65
CA SER A 487 17.19 9.16 -32.95
C SER A 487 16.24 9.62 -34.05
N SER A 488 16.55 9.23 -35.28
CA SER A 488 15.71 9.50 -36.44
C SER A 488 15.48 8.25 -37.26
N PHE A 489 14.32 8.16 -37.90
CA PHE A 489 14.05 7.20 -38.95
C PHE A 489 13.87 7.92 -40.28
N THR A 490 14.23 7.26 -41.38
CA THR A 490 14.10 7.80 -42.74
C THR A 490 12.93 7.15 -43.46
N ARG A 491 12.17 7.95 -44.20
CA ARG A 491 11.07 7.49 -45.05
C ARG A 491 11.51 7.34 -46.50
N ALA A 492 10.77 6.55 -47.28
CA ALA A 492 11.05 6.27 -48.69
C ALA A 492 11.02 7.53 -49.58
N ASP A 493 10.33 8.58 -49.16
CA ASP A 493 10.33 9.89 -49.83
C ASP A 493 11.53 10.79 -49.46
N GLY A 494 12.42 10.30 -48.59
CA GLY A 494 13.62 11.00 -48.11
C GLY A 494 13.36 11.94 -46.92
N SER A 495 12.12 12.05 -46.44
CA SER A 495 11.83 12.75 -45.18
C SER A 495 12.30 11.94 -43.97
N ALA A 496 12.51 12.61 -42.84
CA ALA A 496 12.90 11.98 -41.58
C ALA A 496 11.84 12.24 -40.50
N GLY A 497 11.63 11.27 -39.62
CA GLY A 497 10.86 11.40 -38.39
C GLY A 497 11.71 11.09 -37.16
N LEU A 498 11.19 11.35 -35.96
CA LEU A 498 11.89 11.07 -34.70
C LEU A 498 11.62 9.64 -34.22
N ALA A 499 12.61 9.03 -33.57
CA ALA A 499 12.46 7.78 -32.85
C ALA A 499 12.96 7.98 -31.41
N GLY A 500 12.10 7.80 -30.42
CA GLY A 500 12.45 7.91 -29.01
C GLY A 500 12.64 6.54 -28.36
N ASP A 501 13.72 6.36 -27.62
CA ASP A 501 13.89 5.26 -26.66
C ASP A 501 13.16 5.70 -25.38
N VAL A 502 11.96 5.18 -25.12
CA VAL A 502 11.04 5.74 -24.10
C VAL A 502 10.71 4.72 -23.03
N ALA A 503 11.21 4.91 -21.82
CA ALA A 503 10.72 4.20 -20.65
C ALA A 503 9.36 4.74 -20.25
N LEU A 504 8.31 3.93 -20.37
CA LEU A 504 6.94 4.34 -20.03
C LEU A 504 6.71 4.25 -18.52
N ALA A 505 6.12 5.30 -17.94
CA ALA A 505 5.71 5.26 -16.54
C ALA A 505 4.61 4.22 -16.32
N TYR A 506 4.63 3.51 -15.21
CA TYR A 506 3.57 2.59 -14.84
C TYR A 506 3.19 2.70 -13.37
N GLN A 507 1.97 2.29 -13.07
CA GLN A 507 1.49 2.15 -11.72
C GLN A 507 2.03 0.83 -11.17
N GLY A 508 3.14 0.91 -10.45
CA GLY A 508 3.70 -0.22 -9.72
C GLY A 508 2.62 -0.84 -8.84
N GLY A 509 2.24 -2.08 -9.15
CA GLY A 509 1.38 -2.85 -8.28
C GLY A 509 2.09 -3.00 -6.94
N VAL A 510 1.53 -2.43 -5.88
CA VAL A 510 1.81 -2.86 -4.51
C VAL A 510 1.25 -4.28 -4.32
N ASN A 511 1.85 -5.26 -5.00
CA ASN A 511 1.54 -6.67 -4.92
C ASN A 511 2.83 -7.50 -5.07
N GLU A 512 3.86 -7.15 -4.31
CA GLU A 512 4.77 -8.18 -3.80
C GLU A 512 3.98 -8.96 -2.74
N THR A 513 3.29 -10.00 -3.20
CA THR A 513 2.29 -10.74 -2.44
C THR A 513 2.84 -11.39 -1.18
N GLY A 514 2.16 -11.12 -0.07
CA GLY A 514 2.05 -11.97 1.10
C GLY A 514 0.65 -11.84 1.74
N HIS A 515 -0.36 -12.45 1.10
CA HIS A 515 -1.78 -12.58 1.53
C HIS A 515 -2.63 -11.30 1.45
N GLY A 516 -3.86 -11.24 0.93
CA GLY A 516 -4.75 -12.20 0.28
C GLY A 516 -6.06 -11.48 -0.14
N SER A 517 -6.71 -12.02 -1.17
CA SER A 517 -8.08 -11.73 -1.67
C SER A 517 -8.39 -10.36 -2.27
N ALA A 518 -8.44 -10.35 -3.60
CA ALA A 518 -9.20 -9.43 -4.41
C ALA A 518 -10.71 -9.54 -4.11
N LEU A 519 -11.26 -8.62 -3.33
CA LEU A 519 -12.65 -8.14 -3.39
C LEU A 519 -12.73 -6.81 -2.63
N GLY A 520 -12.85 -5.68 -3.35
CA GLY A 520 -13.20 -4.41 -2.69
C GLY A 520 -12.56 -3.16 -3.27
N ASP A 521 -12.56 -2.99 -4.59
CA ASP A 521 -12.33 -1.66 -5.17
C ASP A 521 -13.59 -0.82 -4.87
N SER A 522 -13.64 -0.21 -3.68
CA SER A 522 -14.79 0.57 -3.20
C SER A 522 -14.44 2.04 -3.03
N MET A 523 -15.00 2.81 -3.97
CA MET A 523 -15.28 4.25 -3.99
C MET A 523 -14.13 5.23 -3.66
N SER A 524 -13.65 5.91 -4.70
CA SER A 524 -12.80 7.11 -4.59
C SER A 524 -13.45 8.18 -3.69
N GLY A 525 -12.63 8.92 -2.91
CA GLY A 525 -13.08 9.91 -1.91
C GLY A 525 -13.99 11.03 -2.45
N ASN A 526 -14.06 11.24 -3.76
CA ASN A 526 -15.00 12.18 -4.39
C ASN A 526 -16.46 11.66 -4.47
N GLN A 527 -16.68 10.35 -4.36
CA GLN A 527 -18.03 9.77 -4.37
C GLN A 527 -18.71 9.83 -2.99
N PHE A 528 -17.94 9.85 -1.90
CA PHE A 528 -18.47 9.97 -0.53
C PHE A 528 -18.99 11.38 -0.23
N ALA A 529 -18.29 12.43 -0.69
CA ALA A 529 -18.73 13.81 -0.54
C ALA A 529 -20.06 14.10 -1.28
N GLN A 530 -20.28 13.45 -2.44
CA GLN A 530 -21.52 13.58 -3.20
C GLN A 530 -22.69 12.81 -2.56
N LEU A 531 -22.43 11.72 -1.84
CA LEU A 531 -23.46 10.96 -1.12
C LEU A 531 -23.95 11.69 0.14
N VAL A 532 -23.05 12.34 0.88
CA VAL A 532 -23.41 13.14 2.07
C VAL A 532 -24.22 14.38 1.67
N GLN A 533 -23.93 14.99 0.51
CA GLN A 533 -24.67 16.15 0.01
C GLN A 533 -26.05 15.76 -0.61
N ALA A 534 -26.20 14.54 -1.12
CA ALA A 534 -27.47 13.99 -1.60
C ALA A 534 -28.43 13.60 -0.45
N MET A 535 -27.90 13.17 0.70
CA MET A 535 -28.69 12.82 1.88
C MET A 535 -29.23 14.03 2.66
N ALA A 536 -28.63 15.22 2.49
CA ALA A 536 -29.12 16.46 3.11
C ALA A 536 -30.31 17.12 2.38
N THR A 537 -30.67 16.67 1.16
CA THR A 537 -31.65 17.38 0.31
C THR A 537 -32.96 16.64 0.02
N HIS A 538 -33.14 15.40 0.48
CA HIS A 538 -34.37 14.62 0.24
C HIS A 538 -35.24 14.47 1.49
N SER A 539 -35.73 15.60 2.02
CA SER A 539 -36.95 15.63 2.85
C SER A 539 -38.13 16.10 2.00
N GLY A 540 -38.84 15.17 1.37
CA GLY A 540 -40.14 15.48 0.75
C GLY A 540 -40.65 14.44 -0.24
N TYR A 541 -41.84 13.89 0.07
CA TYR A 541 -42.71 13.02 -0.75
C TYR A 541 -42.21 11.57 -0.91
N PHE A 542 -42.93 10.53 -0.46
CA PHE A 542 -44.32 10.21 -0.78
C PHE A 542 -45.14 9.67 0.40
N ALA A 543 -46.38 10.16 0.49
CA ALA A 543 -47.47 9.54 1.22
C ALA A 543 -48.22 8.55 0.31
N GLY A 544 -48.73 7.44 0.87
CA GLY A 544 -49.78 6.66 0.23
C GLY A 544 -49.93 5.21 0.71
N PHE A 545 -50.82 5.00 1.69
CA PHE A 545 -51.77 3.86 1.84
C PHE A 545 -51.21 2.41 1.88
N GLU A 546 -51.65 1.47 2.73
CA GLU A 546 -52.81 1.38 3.62
C GLU A 546 -52.60 0.24 4.64
N THR A 547 -53.39 0.31 5.70
CA THR A 547 -53.44 -0.52 6.89
C THR A 547 -54.09 -1.88 6.65
N VAL A 548 -53.53 -2.98 7.18
CA VAL A 548 -54.33 -4.11 7.69
C VAL A 548 -53.74 -4.56 9.03
N VAL A 549 -54.46 -4.25 10.11
CA VAL A 549 -54.31 -4.88 11.41
C VAL A 549 -55.42 -5.93 11.54
N SER A 550 -55.08 -7.18 11.84
CA SER A 550 -55.97 -8.07 12.59
C SER A 550 -55.21 -9.16 13.34
N GLN A 551 -54.97 -8.87 14.62
CA GLN A 551 -55.09 -9.69 15.84
C GLN A 551 -54.69 -11.19 15.92
N ALA A 552 -54.10 -11.47 17.10
CA ALA A 552 -54.09 -12.69 17.95
C ALA A 552 -52.91 -13.66 17.74
N THR A 553 -52.19 -14.20 18.75
CA THR A 553 -52.03 -14.03 20.22
C THR A 553 -50.74 -14.82 20.61
N PRO A 554 -50.16 -14.62 21.81
CA PRO A 554 -48.94 -15.31 22.25
C PRO A 554 -49.23 -16.65 22.96
N ASN A 555 -48.77 -17.76 22.37
CA ASN A 555 -48.36 -19.04 22.99
C ASN A 555 -48.60 -20.19 21.99
N ASP A 556 -47.53 -20.78 21.43
CA ASP A 556 -47.35 -22.23 21.43
C ASP A 556 -45.96 -22.64 20.92
N GLN A 557 -45.24 -23.33 21.81
CA GLN A 557 -44.29 -24.44 21.63
C GLN A 557 -43.51 -24.62 20.31
N MET A 558 -42.18 -24.75 20.47
CA MET A 558 -41.25 -25.36 19.50
C MET A 558 -41.76 -26.72 18.97
N PRO A 559 -41.27 -27.13 17.78
CA PRO A 559 -40.36 -28.27 17.80
C PRO A 559 -39.08 -28.09 16.98
N LEU A 560 -38.02 -28.65 17.55
CA LEU A 560 -36.72 -28.97 16.97
C LEU A 560 -36.82 -29.60 15.58
N GLY A 561 -36.05 -29.06 14.63
CA GLY A 561 -35.85 -29.60 13.29
C GLY A 561 -34.37 -29.66 12.91
N THR A 562 -33.75 -30.78 13.30
CA THR A 562 -32.64 -31.51 12.67
C THR A 562 -31.57 -30.76 11.86
N ILE A 563 -30.36 -30.76 12.42
CA ILE A 563 -29.07 -30.48 11.77
C ILE A 563 -28.80 -31.55 10.68
N ALA A 564 -28.52 -31.10 9.45
CA ALA A 564 -27.90 -31.92 8.41
C ALA A 564 -26.40 -31.59 8.35
N THR A 565 -25.58 -32.61 8.58
CA THR A 565 -24.14 -32.63 8.33
C THR A 565 -23.83 -32.67 6.83
N PRO A 566 -22.67 -32.16 6.38
CA PRO A 566 -21.97 -32.74 5.24
C PRO A 566 -20.78 -33.59 5.71
N VAL A 567 -20.63 -34.68 4.97
CA VAL A 567 -19.61 -35.72 5.07
C VAL A 567 -18.52 -35.42 4.05
N HIS A 568 -17.28 -35.64 4.50
CA HIS A 568 -15.99 -35.74 3.78
C HIS A 568 -15.38 -34.50 3.16
#